data_AF-A0A542M4G6-F1
#
_entry.id   AF-A0A542M4G6-F1
#
_cell.length_a   1.000
_cell.length_b   1.000
_cell.length_c   1.000
_cell.angle_alpha   90.00
_cell.angle_beta   90.00
_cell.angle_gamma   90.00
#
_symmetry.space_group_name_H-M   'P 1'
#
loop_
_entity.id
_entity.type
_entity.pdbx_description
1 polymer ?
#
loop_
_entity_poly.entity_id
_entity_poly.type
_entity_poly.pdbx_seq_one_letter_code
_entity_poly.pdbx_strand_id
1 'polypeptide(L)'
;MRALLKNLLLAGLAGLVGLLIFGASPVGSVWQTVGMALLMPAAVSFLFSAGDLIYLALQRWASAPSKATVFTHLCAGLMLLLALATESDPRLQGSARYVLLAGLPLSVYVFRWLYRTILRSE
;
A
#
# COMPACT_ATOMS: atom_id res chain seq x y z
N MET A 1 11.82 11.56 11.42
CA MET A 1 11.10 10.47 12.14
C MET A 1 9.67 10.83 12.51
N ARG A 2 9.41 11.95 13.23
CA ARG A 2 8.04 12.36 13.62
C ARG A 2 7.06 12.52 12.44
N ALA A 3 7.49 13.14 11.34
CA ALA A 3 6.69 13.31 10.12
C ALA A 3 6.35 11.96 9.45
N LEU A 4 7.33 11.04 9.38
CA LEU A 4 7.11 9.68 8.86
C LEU A 4 6.08 8.92 9.69
N LEU A 5 6.19 8.99 11.03
CA LEU A 5 5.25 8.33 11.93
C LEU A 5 3.83 8.88 11.78
N LYS A 6 3.69 10.22 11.64
CA LYS A 6 2.40 10.86 11.37
C LYS A 6 1.79 10.37 10.05
N ASN A 7 2.58 10.32 8.98
CA ASN A 7 2.11 9.83 7.68
C ASN A 7 1.69 8.36 7.74
N LEU A 8 2.42 7.55 8.50
CA LEU A 8 2.09 6.14 8.74
C LEU A 8 0.77 5.97 9.48
N LEU A 9 0.54 6.77 10.54
CA LEU A 9 -0.71 6.77 11.28
C LEU A 9 -1.88 7.25 10.43
N LEU A 10 -1.71 8.32 9.65
CA LEU A 10 -2.75 8.84 8.77
C LEU A 10 -3.09 7.84 7.65
N ALA A 11 -2.07 7.26 7.01
CA ALA A 11 -2.25 6.22 6.00
C ALA A 11 -2.90 4.96 6.60
N GLY A 12 -2.48 4.56 7.80
CA GLY A 12 -3.08 3.43 8.53
C GLY A 12 -4.55 3.69 8.85
N LEU A 13 -4.89 4.87 9.37
CA LEU A 13 -6.28 5.26 9.66
C LEU A 13 -7.13 5.34 8.39
N ALA A 14 -6.62 5.95 7.32
CA ALA A 14 -7.32 5.98 6.03
C ALA A 14 -7.52 4.56 5.49
N GLY A 15 -6.52 3.69 5.62
CA GLY A 15 -6.62 2.28 5.24
C GLY A 15 -7.70 1.54 6.04
N LEU A 16 -7.75 1.74 7.35
CA LEU A 16 -8.78 1.15 8.23
C LEU A 16 -10.18 1.65 7.87
N VAL A 17 -10.34 2.94 7.59
CA VAL A 17 -11.62 3.50 7.14
C VAL A 17 -12.02 2.90 5.79
N GLY A 18 -11.09 2.78 4.84
CA GLY A 18 -11.33 2.11 3.56
C GLY A 18 -11.74 0.64 3.72
N LEU A 19 -11.08 -0.09 4.63
CA LEU A 19 -11.40 -1.47 4.98
C LEU A 19 -12.78 -1.62 5.62
N LEU A 20 -13.14 -0.73 6.54
CA LEU A 20 -14.46 -0.73 7.18
C LEU A 20 -15.56 -0.46 6.16
N ILE A 21 -15.37 0.55 5.29
CA ILE A 21 -16.32 0.84 4.21
C ILE A 21 -16.43 -0.37 3.29
N PHE A 22 -15.31 -0.95 2.86
CA PHE A 22 -15.31 -2.13 1.97
C PHE A 22 -16.00 -3.34 2.62
N GLY A 23 -15.71 -3.63 3.89
CA GLY A 23 -16.24 -4.76 4.64
C GLY A 23 -17.72 -4.62 5.04
N ALA A 24 -18.20 -3.38 5.23
CA ALA A 24 -19.62 -3.13 5.49
C ALA A 24 -20.47 -3.05 4.21
N SER A 25 -19.83 -2.92 3.04
CA SER A 25 -20.53 -2.70 1.77
C SER A 25 -21.04 -4.00 1.13
N PRO A 26 -22.23 -3.98 0.51
CA PRO A 26 -22.68 -5.06 -0.36
C PRO A 26 -21.75 -5.23 -1.57
N VAL A 27 -21.60 -6.47 -2.05
CA VAL A 27 -20.83 -6.77 -3.26
C VAL A 27 -21.42 -6.06 -4.47
N GLY A 28 -20.58 -5.39 -5.26
CA GLY A 28 -20.98 -4.64 -6.45
C GLY A 28 -21.56 -3.25 -6.17
N SER A 29 -21.61 -2.81 -4.91
CA SER A 29 -22.07 -1.47 -4.57
C SER A 29 -21.01 -0.39 -4.84
N VAL A 30 -21.46 0.85 -5.09
CA VAL A 30 -20.58 2.02 -5.23
C VAL A 30 -19.70 2.21 -3.99
N TRP A 31 -20.23 1.92 -2.79
CA TRP A 31 -19.51 2.02 -1.53
C TRP A 31 -18.34 1.04 -1.45
N GLN A 32 -18.46 -0.15 -2.05
CA GLN A 32 -17.36 -1.09 -2.15
C GLN A 32 -16.21 -0.49 -3.00
N THR A 33 -16.54 0.19 -4.11
CA THR A 33 -15.56 0.89 -4.94
C THR A 33 -14.92 2.06 -4.20
N VAL A 34 -15.70 2.84 -3.44
CA VAL A 34 -15.19 3.94 -2.60
C VAL A 34 -14.23 3.42 -1.52
N GLY A 35 -14.59 2.33 -0.85
CA GLY A 35 -13.72 1.67 0.14
C GLY A 35 -12.39 1.24 -0.47
N MET A 36 -12.43 0.62 -1.66
CA MET A 36 -11.21 0.22 -2.39
C MET A 36 -10.38 1.43 -2.85
N ALA A 37 -11.04 2.49 -3.33
CA ALA A 37 -10.39 3.72 -3.77
C ALA A 37 -9.72 4.48 -2.62
N LEU A 38 -10.20 4.31 -1.38
CA LEU A 38 -9.54 4.82 -0.17
C LEU A 38 -8.40 3.92 0.29
N LEU A 39 -8.62 2.60 0.24
CA LEU A 39 -7.67 1.59 0.70
C LEU A 39 -6.38 1.59 -0.13
N MET A 40 -6.49 1.67 -1.46
CA MET A 40 -5.34 1.65 -2.39
C MET A 40 -4.30 2.75 -2.10
N PRO A 41 -4.63 4.06 -2.13
CA PRO A 41 -3.66 5.12 -1.89
C PRO A 41 -3.14 5.11 -0.44
N ALA A 42 -3.98 4.69 0.51
CA ALA A 42 -3.56 4.49 1.90
C ALA A 42 -2.49 3.39 2.01
N ALA A 43 -2.70 2.23 1.38
CA ALA A 43 -1.75 1.13 1.35
C ALA A 43 -0.42 1.52 0.67
N VAL A 44 -0.48 2.26 -0.44
CA VAL A 44 0.72 2.77 -1.12
C VAL A 44 1.48 3.75 -0.22
N SER A 45 0.79 4.71 0.39
CA SER A 45 1.39 5.69 1.31
C SER A 45 2.02 5.02 2.54
N PHE A 46 1.35 3.98 3.05
CA PHE A 46 1.85 3.16 4.15
C PHE A 46 3.11 2.39 3.74
N LEU A 47 3.13 1.74 2.57
CA LEU A 47 4.30 1.02 2.04
C LEU A 47 5.53 1.91 1.90
N PHE A 48 5.39 3.12 1.37
CA PHE A 48 6.50 4.06 1.25
C PHE A 48 7.01 4.51 2.62
N SER A 49 6.11 4.90 3.52
CA SER A 49 6.47 5.37 4.86
C SER A 49 7.11 4.26 5.71
N ALA A 50 6.58 3.04 5.62
CA ALA A 50 7.11 1.85 6.28
C ALA A 50 8.46 1.45 5.68
N GLY A 51 8.61 1.50 4.35
CA GLY A 51 9.88 1.26 3.68
C GLY A 51 10.99 2.21 4.12
N ASP A 52 10.67 3.49 4.29
CA ASP A 52 11.62 4.48 4.81
C ASP A 52 12.03 4.19 6.27
N LEU A 53 11.08 3.84 7.13
CA LEU A 53 11.39 3.47 8.52
C LEU A 53 12.21 2.18 8.62
N ILE A 54 11.83 1.15 7.87
CA ILE A 54 12.54 -0.14 7.85
C ILE A 54 13.96 0.06 7.32
N TYR A 55 14.13 0.85 6.25
CA TYR A 55 15.45 1.19 5.74
C TYR A 55 16.31 1.91 6.79
N LEU A 56 15.77 2.92 7.47
CA LEU A 56 16.48 3.63 8.55
C LEU A 56 16.81 2.69 9.73
N ALA A 57 15.92 1.76 10.07
CA ALA A 57 16.16 0.78 11.12
C ALA A 57 17.27 -0.20 10.74
N LEU A 58 17.25 -0.73 9.51
CA LEU A 58 18.26 -1.66 8.99
C LEU A 58 19.64 -1.01 8.86
N GLN A 59 19.70 0.28 8.49
CA GLN A 59 20.95 1.03 8.50
C GLN A 59 21.57 1.12 9.90
N ARG A 60 20.75 1.32 10.94
CA ARG A 60 21.24 1.35 12.33
C ARG A 60 21.82 0.01 12.79
N TRP A 61 21.41 -1.08 12.15
CA TRP A 61 21.83 -2.44 12.47
C TRP A 61 22.99 -2.92 11.57
N ALA A 62 23.70 -1.99 10.92
CA ALA A 62 24.83 -2.24 10.02
C ALA A 62 24.54 -3.19 8.84
N SER A 63 23.26 -3.43 8.53
CA SER A 63 22.88 -4.15 7.32
C SER A 63 22.99 -3.20 6.13
N ALA A 64 23.50 -3.69 5.00
CA ALA A 64 23.69 -2.92 3.77
C ALA A 64 22.60 -3.15 2.69
N PRO A 65 21.28 -3.31 2.99
CA PRO A 65 20.30 -3.43 1.94
C PRO A 65 20.10 -2.07 1.28
N SER A 66 20.02 -2.07 -0.04
CA SER A 66 19.59 -0.88 -0.77
C SER A 66 18.14 -0.54 -0.39
N LYS A 67 17.79 0.74 -0.42
CA LYS A 67 16.39 1.19 -0.23
C LYS A 67 15.43 0.52 -1.24
N ALA A 68 15.92 0.23 -2.45
CA ALA A 68 15.15 -0.48 -3.46
C ALA A 68 14.85 -1.93 -3.05
N THR A 69 15.82 -2.64 -2.45
CA THR A 69 15.65 -4.01 -1.96
C THR A 69 14.59 -4.09 -0.87
N VAL A 70 14.64 -3.19 0.12
CA VAL A 70 13.65 -3.12 1.21
C VAL A 70 12.25 -2.92 0.65
N PHE A 71 12.11 -1.99 -0.29
CA PHE A 71 10.83 -1.69 -0.92
C PHE A 71 10.28 -2.87 -1.75
N THR A 72 11.14 -3.56 -2.52
CA THR A 72 10.75 -4.75 -3.27
C THR A 72 10.22 -5.85 -2.35
N HIS A 73 10.87 -6.11 -1.22
CA HIS A 73 10.41 -7.13 -0.27
C HIS A 73 9.10 -6.75 0.41
N LEU A 74 8.90 -5.47 0.75
CA LEU A 74 7.63 -4.95 1.26
C LEU A 74 6.49 -5.12 0.24
N CYS A 75 6.72 -4.77 -1.02
CA CYS A 75 5.74 -4.99 -2.08
C CYS A 75 5.45 -6.48 -2.29
N ALA A 76 6.47 -7.33 -2.30
CA ALA A 76 6.30 -8.78 -2.43
C ALA A 76 5.49 -9.36 -1.28
N GLY A 77 5.79 -8.95 -0.04
CA GLY A 77 5.04 -9.35 1.15
C GLY A 77 3.57 -8.91 1.09
N LEU A 78 3.30 -7.66 0.67
CA LEU A 78 1.93 -7.18 0.52
C LEU A 78 1.17 -7.93 -0.58
N MET A 79 1.80 -8.19 -1.72
CA MET A 79 1.20 -8.96 -2.81
C MET A 79 0.86 -10.39 -2.37
N LEU A 80 1.73 -11.02 -1.56
CA LEU A 80 1.47 -12.34 -0.98
C LEU A 80 0.26 -12.30 -0.03
N LEU A 81 0.21 -11.33 0.88
CA LEU A 81 -0.92 -11.16 1.80
C LEU A 81 -2.23 -10.90 1.05
N LEU A 82 -2.20 -10.09 -0.01
CA LEU A 82 -3.36 -9.84 -0.86
C LEU A 82 -3.79 -11.09 -1.62
N ALA A 83 -2.85 -11.87 -2.15
CA ALA A 83 -3.16 -13.13 -2.81
C ALA A 83 -3.87 -14.10 -1.84
N LEU A 84 -3.35 -14.26 -0.63
CA LEU A 84 -3.97 -15.07 0.42
C LEU A 84 -5.38 -14.55 0.77
N ALA A 85 -5.53 -13.23 0.94
CA ALA A 85 -6.81 -12.61 1.24
C ALA A 85 -7.85 -12.84 0.12
N THR A 86 -7.43 -12.75 -1.14
CA THR A 86 -8.30 -12.97 -2.31
C THR A 86 -8.80 -14.41 -2.44
N GLU A 87 -8.06 -15.39 -1.93
CA GLU A 87 -8.54 -16.77 -1.88
C GLU A 87 -9.56 -16.98 -0.76
N SER A 88 -9.36 -16.32 0.39
CA SER A 88 -10.23 -16.48 1.56
C SER A 88 -11.55 -15.70 1.50
N ASP A 89 -11.60 -14.57 0.77
CA ASP A 89 -12.77 -13.69 0.74
C ASP A 89 -13.42 -13.63 -0.66
N PRO A 90 -14.66 -14.15 -0.83
CA PRO A 90 -15.36 -14.12 -2.10
C PRO A 90 -15.64 -12.69 -2.61
N ARG A 91 -15.63 -11.68 -1.73
CA ARG A 91 -15.82 -10.27 -2.10
C ARG A 91 -14.62 -9.68 -2.84
N LEU A 92 -13.46 -10.31 -2.70
CA LEU A 92 -12.23 -9.94 -3.37
C LEU A 92 -12.00 -10.73 -4.66
N GLN A 93 -12.93 -11.62 -5.03
CA GLN A 93 -12.87 -12.37 -6.29
C GLN A 93 -13.40 -11.53 -7.48
N GLY A 94 -13.11 -11.96 -8.71
CA GLY A 94 -13.51 -11.25 -9.93
C GLY A 94 -12.68 -9.99 -10.21
N SER A 95 -13.33 -8.88 -10.61
CA SER A 95 -12.65 -7.63 -11.01
C SER A 95 -11.82 -7.01 -9.89
N ALA A 96 -12.24 -7.14 -8.62
CA ALA A 96 -11.50 -6.65 -7.45
C ALA A 96 -10.11 -7.31 -7.32
N ARG A 97 -10.00 -8.61 -7.65
CA ARG A 97 -8.73 -9.33 -7.68
C ARG A 97 -7.75 -8.72 -8.68
N TYR A 98 -8.20 -8.37 -9.88
CA TYR A 98 -7.35 -7.76 -10.91
C TYR A 98 -6.96 -6.33 -10.53
N VAL A 99 -7.86 -5.55 -9.93
CA VAL A 99 -7.55 -4.21 -9.42
C VAL A 99 -6.49 -4.28 -8.32
N LEU A 100 -6.56 -5.27 -7.42
CA LEU A 100 -5.56 -5.46 -6.37
C LEU A 100 -4.22 -5.98 -6.91
N LEU A 101 -4.25 -7.03 -7.74
CA LEU A 101 -3.03 -7.67 -8.25
C LEU A 101 -2.30 -6.83 -9.31
N ALA A 102 -3.02 -6.08 -10.14
CA ALA A 102 -2.40 -5.24 -11.18
C ALA A 102 -2.33 -3.76 -10.76
N GLY A 103 -3.39 -3.24 -10.12
CA GLY A 103 -3.46 -1.83 -9.71
C GLY A 103 -2.50 -1.49 -8.59
N LEU A 104 -2.20 -2.41 -7.66
CA LEU A 104 -1.22 -2.15 -6.61
C LEU A 104 0.22 -1.98 -7.16
N PRO A 105 0.78 -2.89 -7.97
CA PRO A 105 2.11 -2.67 -8.56
C PRO A 105 2.12 -1.49 -9.54
N LEU A 106 1.04 -1.25 -10.29
CA LEU A 106 0.95 -0.10 -11.20
C LEU A 106 0.94 1.23 -10.42
N SER A 107 0.14 1.33 -9.37
CA SER A 107 0.05 2.52 -8.52
C SER A 107 1.37 2.78 -7.81
N VAL A 108 2.07 1.74 -7.35
CA VAL A 108 3.45 1.86 -6.85
C VAL A 108 4.40 2.42 -7.90
N TYR A 109 4.33 1.95 -9.16
CA TYR A 109 5.16 2.49 -10.25
C TYR A 109 4.85 3.95 -10.57
N VAL A 110 3.57 4.29 -10.67
CA VAL A 110 3.09 5.66 -10.94
C VAL A 110 3.51 6.59 -9.81
N PHE A 111 3.36 6.17 -8.55
CA PHE A 111 3.76 6.99 -7.40
C PHE A 111 5.27 7.16 -7.33
N ARG A 112 6.04 6.11 -7.62
CA ARG A 112 7.50 6.19 -7.70
C ARG A 112 7.95 7.10 -8.84
N TRP A 113 7.27 7.08 -9.98
CA TRP A 113 7.51 7.98 -11.10
C TRP A 113 7.19 9.42 -10.69
N LEU A 114 5.96 9.71 -10.21
CA LEU A 114 5.53 11.02 -9.71
C LEU A 114 6.48 11.58 -8.64
N TYR A 115 6.92 10.74 -7.70
CA TYR A 115 7.87 11.14 -6.66
C TYR A 115 9.22 11.55 -7.23
N ARG A 116 9.71 10.87 -8.27
CA ARG A 116 10.98 11.24 -8.93
C ARG A 116 10.83 12.47 -9.82
N THR A 117 9.73 12.60 -10.54
CA THR A 117 9.54 13.66 -11.54
C THR A 117 9.04 14.97 -10.96
N ILE A 118 8.21 14.94 -9.92
CA ILE A 118 7.54 16.14 -9.40
C ILE A 118 8.13 16.59 -8.05
N LEU A 119 8.54 15.64 -7.20
CA LEU A 119 8.96 15.94 -5.82
C LEU A 119 10.49 15.97 -5.62
N ARG A 120 11.27 15.60 -6.64
CA ARG A 120 12.75 15.53 -6.56
C ARG A 120 13.47 16.41 -7.57
N SER A 121 12.75 17.32 -8.24
CA SER A 121 13.31 18.38 -9.08
C SER A 121 13.82 19.58 -8.26
N GLU A 122 14.33 19.31 -7.05
CA GLU A 122 15.11 20.21 -6.19
C GLU A 122 16.40 19.51 -5.78
#